data_AF-A0A1V2DPQ7-F1
#
_entry.id   AF-A0A1V2DPQ7-F1
#
_cell.length_a   1.000
_cell.length_b   1.000
_cell.length_c   1.000
_cell.angle_alpha   90.00
_cell.angle_beta   90.00
_cell.angle_gamma   90.00
#
_symmetry.space_group_name_H-M   'P 1'
#
loop_
_entity.id
_entity.type
_entity.pdbx_description
1 polymer ?
#
loop_
_entity_poly.entity_id
_entity_poly.type
_entity_poly.pdbx_seq_one_letter_code
_entity_poly.pdbx_strand_id
1 'polypeptide(L)'
;MTRKGRKVAVKKRRFNGDVKDPKTPIDGTSIGVLQEFLAAQSPLSNAEARAMALTNMDVAFLLNIQAQQLPGLRNAPSSLHVTDRRINRKVPAEKADRKQGQSLKCIRPYHAILIRLFLRHPEYASIIPPRPADQEIYELIQPFMRMPEHPLNPPEKDTARWFALYFGRSVATSYKMLRSKSMASQRENSRPVVQIQTLIALRFAKEFRELYEHYWQTHIPDSKRNRSMYRPQAWSWDVLLERDSLTSWMNQKLYIQFVTELYERWLAWWDYKFMQTLELEAISRSTTLQEVMNAGNWAAKGPASPPQSQQAVPITGAPGGLLANFRALTGLSSSEMVWVLGISPKTYFRFRKQHDTHIDPSVSILVRHFYLNPEDLELFVPSIPKGDELYQIMTEIDPTLERKHLGVFFGCGTIAGYNMSRPDAHVPNFARRAASLIVRYRKESDQIYWDIRDAVEREAKSRNIKLDQLWKNGSWNENADQDEQEMEDS
;
A
#
# COMPACT_ATOMS: atom_id res chain seq x y z
N MET A 1 -10.00 -40.02 36.85
CA MET A 1 -8.91 -39.31 36.15
C MET A 1 -9.51 -38.39 35.11
N THR A 2 -9.61 -37.09 35.40
CA THR A 2 -10.14 -36.08 34.47
C THR A 2 -9.29 -34.82 34.60
N ARG A 3 -8.38 -34.61 33.63
CA ARG A 3 -7.52 -33.42 33.57
C ARG A 3 -8.35 -32.22 33.11
N LYS A 4 -8.66 -31.31 34.04
CA LYS A 4 -9.18 -29.97 33.73
C LYS A 4 -8.07 -29.14 33.04
N GLY A 5 -8.29 -28.81 31.77
CA GLY A 5 -7.46 -27.87 31.02
C GLY A 5 -7.58 -26.45 31.57
N ARG A 6 -6.45 -25.90 32.01
CA ARG A 6 -6.31 -24.51 32.46
C ARG A 6 -6.50 -23.58 31.26
N LYS A 7 -7.59 -22.82 31.21
CA LYS A 7 -7.75 -21.69 30.28
C LYS A 7 -6.70 -20.63 30.64
N VAL A 8 -5.70 -20.44 29.79
CA VAL A 8 -4.76 -19.32 29.92
C VAL A 8 -5.49 -18.06 29.46
N ALA A 9 -5.85 -17.20 30.42
CA ALA A 9 -6.39 -15.88 30.13
C ALA A 9 -5.29 -15.03 29.47
N VAL A 10 -5.55 -14.58 28.24
CA VAL A 10 -4.72 -13.58 27.57
C VAL A 10 -4.88 -12.26 28.34
N LYS A 11 -3.87 -11.92 29.16
CA LYS A 11 -3.78 -10.60 29.80
C LYS A 11 -3.72 -9.54 28.70
N LYS A 12 -4.77 -8.73 28.55
CA LYS A 12 -4.70 -7.44 27.84
C LYS A 12 -3.65 -6.58 28.55
N ARG A 13 -2.51 -6.34 27.91
CA ARG A 13 -1.55 -5.33 28.39
C ARG A 13 -2.20 -3.97 28.22
N ARG A 14 -2.57 -3.33 29.32
CA ARG A 14 -2.86 -1.88 29.33
C ARG A 14 -1.51 -1.17 29.24
N PHE A 15 -1.30 -0.39 28.18
CA PHE A 15 -0.12 0.44 28.01
C PHE A 15 -0.19 1.62 29.00
N ASN A 16 0.87 1.81 29.78
CA ASN A 16 0.98 2.83 30.84
C ASN A 16 1.88 4.01 30.43
N GLY A 17 1.99 4.31 29.13
CA GLY A 17 2.71 5.47 28.59
C GLY A 17 1.93 6.11 27.45
N ASP A 18 2.28 7.35 27.09
CA ASP A 18 1.71 8.01 25.91
C ASP A 18 2.13 7.25 24.64
N VAL A 19 1.20 6.46 24.12
CA VAL A 19 1.40 5.60 22.94
C VAL A 19 1.82 6.42 21.72
N LYS A 20 1.43 7.70 21.66
CA LYS A 20 1.73 8.60 20.54
C LYS A 20 3.17 9.12 20.54
N ASP A 21 3.85 9.12 21.69
CA ASP A 21 5.21 9.64 21.83
C ASP A 21 6.10 8.73 22.71
N PRO A 22 6.55 7.58 22.18
CA PRO A 22 7.42 6.66 22.93
C PRO A 22 8.74 7.32 23.32
N LYS A 23 9.05 7.41 24.61
CA LYS A 23 10.29 8.03 25.10
C LYS A 23 11.55 7.19 24.89
N THR A 24 11.38 5.87 24.72
CA THR A 24 12.48 4.93 24.47
C THR A 24 12.73 4.75 22.97
N PRO A 25 13.92 4.27 22.54
CA PRO A 25 14.15 3.89 21.15
C PRO A 25 13.09 2.89 20.67
N ILE A 26 12.65 3.05 19.42
CA ILE A 26 11.67 2.12 18.84
C ILE A 26 12.32 0.75 18.64
N ASP A 27 11.60 -0.27 19.08
CA ASP A 27 11.96 -1.68 18.94
C ASP A 27 10.84 -2.49 18.27
N GLY A 28 11.04 -3.80 18.17
CA GLY A 28 10.12 -4.71 17.52
C GLY A 28 8.73 -4.73 18.15
N THR A 29 8.64 -4.53 19.47
CA THR A 29 7.37 -4.55 20.19
C THR A 29 6.46 -3.41 19.74
N SER A 30 7.07 -2.30 19.32
CA SER A 30 6.38 -1.11 18.81
C SER A 30 5.59 -1.38 17.53
N ILE A 31 5.93 -2.41 16.75
CA ILE A 31 5.15 -2.83 15.58
C ILE A 31 3.75 -3.33 16.00
N GLY A 32 3.69 -4.09 17.11
CA GLY A 32 2.42 -4.55 17.67
C GLY A 32 1.59 -3.39 18.21
N VAL A 33 2.25 -2.46 18.91
CA VAL A 33 1.63 -1.24 19.43
C VAL A 33 1.03 -0.42 18.29
N LEU A 34 1.79 -0.19 17.22
CA LEU A 34 1.33 0.55 16.05
C LEU A 34 0.09 -0.09 15.44
N GLN A 35 0.10 -1.41 15.25
CA GLN A 35 -1.02 -2.14 14.66
C GLN A 35 -2.30 -2.02 15.52
N GLU A 36 -2.17 -2.15 16.84
CA GLU A 36 -3.29 -2.01 17.77
C GLU A 36 -3.80 -0.57 17.84
N PHE A 37 -2.88 0.40 17.87
CA PHE A 37 -3.19 1.83 17.91
C PHE A 37 -3.94 2.28 16.66
N LEU A 38 -3.43 1.99 15.47
CA LEU A 38 -4.08 2.37 14.21
C LEU A 38 -5.45 1.69 14.05
N ALA A 39 -5.60 0.44 14.50
CA ALA A 39 -6.92 -0.22 14.51
C ALA A 39 -7.92 0.47 15.45
N ALA A 40 -7.44 1.08 16.54
CA ALA A 40 -8.30 1.81 17.49
C ALA A 40 -8.65 3.23 17.03
N GLN A 41 -7.91 3.81 16.08
CA GLN A 41 -8.24 5.12 15.47
C GLN A 41 -9.35 5.03 14.41
N SER A 42 -9.79 3.83 14.04
CA SER A 42 -10.86 3.67 13.05
C SER A 42 -12.18 4.23 13.61
N PRO A 43 -12.89 5.12 12.87
CA PRO A 43 -14.16 5.70 13.31
C PRO A 43 -15.32 4.70 13.33
N LEU A 44 -15.09 3.47 12.89
CA LEU A 44 -16.09 2.41 12.81
C LEU A 44 -16.31 1.72 14.15
N SER A 45 -17.47 1.07 14.31
CA SER A 45 -17.79 0.35 15.55
C SER A 45 -16.72 -0.71 15.89
N ASN A 46 -16.58 -1.09 17.17
CA ASN A 46 -15.56 -2.05 17.63
C ASN A 46 -15.53 -3.41 16.89
N ALA A 47 -16.63 -3.82 16.22
CA ALA A 47 -16.69 -5.04 15.42
C ALA A 47 -16.25 -4.81 13.96
N GLU A 48 -16.63 -3.68 13.37
CA GLU A 48 -16.27 -3.26 12.01
C GLU A 48 -14.80 -2.79 11.95
N ALA A 49 -14.35 -2.03 12.95
CA ALA A 49 -12.95 -1.65 13.14
C ALA A 49 -12.02 -2.88 13.25
N ARG A 50 -12.48 -3.99 13.84
CA ARG A 50 -11.74 -5.26 13.89
C ARG A 50 -11.78 -6.05 12.57
N ALA A 51 -12.81 -5.86 11.75
CA ALA A 51 -12.87 -6.44 10.41
C ALA A 51 -11.94 -5.70 9.44
N MET A 52 -11.81 -4.38 9.62
CA MET A 52 -10.90 -3.51 8.86
C MET A 52 -9.51 -3.36 9.48
N ALA A 53 -9.22 -4.08 10.57
CA ALA A 53 -7.93 -4.04 11.22
C ALA A 53 -6.79 -4.31 10.23
N LEU A 54 -5.71 -3.55 10.40
CA LEU A 54 -4.49 -3.72 9.63
C LEU A 54 -3.98 -5.15 9.77
N THR A 55 -3.66 -5.77 8.65
CA THR A 55 -3.05 -7.10 8.59
C THR A 55 -1.53 -6.99 8.60
N ASN A 56 -0.84 -8.12 8.78
CA ASN A 56 0.62 -8.14 8.65
C ASN A 56 1.12 -7.68 7.27
N MET A 57 0.33 -7.86 6.20
CA MET A 57 0.72 -7.35 4.88
C MET A 57 0.58 -5.84 4.80
N ASP A 58 -0.43 -5.28 5.45
CA ASP A 58 -0.64 -3.83 5.51
C ASP A 58 0.48 -3.15 6.32
N VAL A 59 0.84 -3.72 7.48
CA VAL A 59 1.97 -3.22 8.29
C VAL A 59 3.30 -3.37 7.54
N ALA A 60 3.51 -4.47 6.81
CA ALA A 60 4.67 -4.66 5.95
C ALA A 60 4.73 -3.60 4.84
N PHE A 61 3.59 -3.24 4.24
CA PHE A 61 3.48 -2.17 3.25
C PHE A 61 3.76 -0.78 3.85
N LEU A 62 3.19 -0.47 5.02
CA LEU A 62 3.41 0.79 5.75
C LEU A 62 4.86 1.00 6.13
N LEU A 63 5.60 -0.05 6.45
CA LEU A 63 7.00 0.07 6.87
C LEU A 63 7.98 -0.25 5.73
N ASN A 64 7.46 -0.55 4.53
CA ASN A 64 8.22 -1.07 3.38
C ASN A 64 9.15 -2.26 3.73
N ILE A 65 8.67 -3.14 4.59
CA ILE A 65 9.35 -4.34 5.06
C ILE A 65 8.85 -5.54 4.25
N GLN A 66 9.73 -6.44 3.81
CA GLN A 66 9.28 -7.69 3.21
C GLN A 66 8.39 -8.46 4.18
N ALA A 67 7.17 -8.86 3.77
CA ALA A 67 6.20 -9.46 4.68
C ALA A 67 6.70 -10.71 5.43
N GLN A 68 7.66 -11.46 4.86
CA GLN A 68 8.31 -12.62 5.52
C GLN A 68 9.21 -12.22 6.70
N GLN A 69 9.74 -10.99 6.71
CA GLN A 69 10.65 -10.49 7.74
C GLN A 69 9.89 -9.95 8.96
N LEU A 70 8.64 -9.50 8.77
CA LEU A 70 7.85 -8.85 9.83
C LEU A 70 7.73 -9.69 11.13
N PRO A 71 7.45 -11.02 11.08
CA PRO A 71 7.42 -11.83 12.31
C PRO A 71 8.74 -11.83 13.08
N GLY A 72 9.87 -11.80 12.36
CA GLY A 72 11.20 -11.75 12.97
C GLY A 72 11.53 -10.37 13.55
N LEU A 73 10.95 -9.30 13.00
CA LEU A 73 11.15 -7.94 13.49
C LEU A 73 10.31 -7.59 14.71
N ARG A 74 9.17 -8.26 14.95
CA ARG A 74 8.29 -7.99 16.11
C ARG A 74 8.94 -8.21 17.48
N ASN A 75 9.99 -9.01 17.54
CA ASN A 75 10.75 -9.26 18.76
C ASN A 75 12.19 -8.73 18.65
N ALA A 76 12.50 -7.98 17.59
CA ALA A 76 13.83 -7.50 17.34
C ALA A 76 14.14 -6.28 18.24
N PRO A 77 15.33 -6.18 18.83
CA PRO A 77 15.74 -4.98 19.55
C PRO A 77 15.92 -3.79 18.59
N SER A 78 15.97 -2.58 19.15
CA SER A 78 16.47 -1.40 18.42
C SER A 78 17.90 -1.66 17.94
N SER A 79 18.25 -1.14 16.77
CA SER A 79 19.61 -1.23 16.23
C SER A 79 20.67 -0.60 17.14
N LEU A 80 20.28 0.29 18.07
CA LEU A 80 21.18 0.87 19.07
C LEU A 80 21.82 -0.21 19.96
N HIS A 81 21.09 -1.29 20.26
CA HIS A 81 21.55 -2.37 21.14
C HIS A 81 22.15 -3.55 20.38
N VAL A 82 22.33 -3.41 19.06
CA VAL A 82 22.88 -4.46 18.20
C VAL A 82 24.20 -3.98 17.63
N THR A 83 25.29 -4.56 18.13
CA THR A 83 26.59 -4.42 17.51
C THR A 83 26.57 -5.11 16.14
N ASP A 84 26.60 -4.31 15.07
CA ASP A 84 26.76 -4.85 13.73
C ASP A 84 28.17 -5.46 13.69
N ARG A 85 28.29 -6.79 13.71
CA ARG A 85 29.58 -7.50 13.67
C ARG A 85 30.42 -7.16 12.41
N ARG A 86 29.85 -6.43 11.44
CA ARG A 86 30.56 -5.88 10.28
C ARG A 86 31.36 -4.62 10.60
N ILE A 87 31.06 -3.93 11.70
CA ILE A 87 31.75 -2.70 12.14
C ILE A 87 32.97 -3.07 13.01
N ASN A 88 32.94 -4.19 13.74
CA ASN A 88 34.13 -4.71 14.42
C ASN A 88 35.04 -5.52 13.47
N ARG A 89 35.89 -4.81 12.70
CA ARG A 89 36.99 -5.44 11.93
C ARG A 89 38.11 -6.02 12.81
N LYS A 90 38.14 -5.73 14.11
CA LYS A 90 39.26 -6.07 15.03
C LYS A 90 39.08 -7.36 15.86
N VAL A 91 38.01 -8.15 15.69
CA VAL A 91 37.87 -9.45 16.41
C VAL A 91 38.07 -10.61 15.42
N PRO A 92 39.17 -11.38 15.52
CA PRO A 92 39.34 -12.59 14.72
C PRO A 92 38.19 -13.54 15.04
N ALA A 93 37.41 -13.91 14.02
CA ALA A 93 36.36 -14.90 14.19
C ALA A 93 36.98 -16.23 14.64
N GLU A 94 36.72 -16.64 15.89
CA GLU A 94 37.05 -17.99 16.34
C GLU A 94 36.41 -19.00 15.39
N LYS A 95 37.18 -20.04 15.02
CA LYS A 95 36.87 -20.99 13.93
C LYS A 95 35.52 -21.72 14.08
N ALA A 96 34.85 -21.65 15.22
CA ALA A 96 33.54 -22.25 15.47
C ALA A 96 32.33 -21.37 15.07
N ASP A 97 32.52 -20.06 14.87
CA ASP A 97 31.43 -19.09 14.69
C ASP A 97 31.13 -18.74 13.21
N ARG A 98 31.67 -19.53 12.27
CA ARG A 98 31.46 -19.39 10.81
C ARG A 98 30.06 -19.82 10.33
N LYS A 99 29.00 -19.46 11.06
CA LYS A 99 27.67 -19.36 10.45
C LYS A 99 27.60 -18.01 9.74
N GLN A 100 27.81 -18.04 8.42
CA GLN A 100 27.62 -16.96 7.43
C GLN A 100 26.89 -15.73 7.99
N GLY A 101 27.55 -14.56 7.96
CA GLY A 101 27.10 -13.22 8.36
C GLY A 101 25.60 -12.93 8.30
N GLN A 102 24.83 -13.50 9.23
CA GLN A 102 23.45 -13.14 9.46
C GLN A 102 23.48 -11.78 10.16
N SER A 103 23.15 -10.72 9.40
CA SER A 103 22.76 -9.44 10.02
C SER A 103 21.72 -9.76 11.07
N LEU A 104 22.03 -9.50 12.35
CA LEU A 104 21.07 -9.61 13.43
C LEU A 104 19.82 -8.81 13.04
N LYS A 105 18.64 -9.42 13.18
CA LYS A 105 17.38 -8.72 12.90
C LYS A 105 17.19 -7.65 13.96
N CYS A 106 17.15 -6.39 13.54
CA CYS A 106 16.97 -5.23 14.42
C CYS A 106 16.05 -4.20 13.77
N ILE A 107 15.43 -3.36 14.60
CA ILE A 107 14.71 -2.17 14.12
C ILE A 107 15.73 -1.06 13.85
N ARG A 108 16.02 -0.89 12.57
CA ARG A 108 16.85 0.21 12.04
C ARG A 108 16.10 1.57 12.13
N PRO A 109 16.83 2.70 12.13
CA PRO A 109 16.21 4.03 12.29
C PRO A 109 15.13 4.34 11.26
N TYR A 110 15.31 3.93 10.00
CA TYR A 110 14.30 4.14 8.94
C TYR A 110 12.95 3.45 9.23
N HIS A 111 12.93 2.31 9.92
CA HIS A 111 11.68 1.71 10.40
C HIS A 111 11.11 2.49 11.59
N ALA A 112 11.98 2.89 12.52
CA ALA A 112 11.60 3.60 13.73
C ALA A 112 10.94 4.95 13.43
N ILE A 113 11.49 5.71 12.47
CA ILE A 113 10.94 6.99 12.00
C ILE A 113 9.51 6.82 11.50
N LEU A 114 9.27 5.82 10.64
CA LEU A 114 7.91 5.53 10.14
C LEU A 114 6.96 5.12 11.27
N ILE A 115 7.41 4.28 12.21
CA ILE A 115 6.59 3.89 13.36
C ILE A 115 6.21 5.12 14.20
N ARG A 116 7.15 6.02 14.51
CA ARG A 116 6.89 7.27 15.24
C ARG A 116 5.92 8.17 14.48
N LEU A 117 6.16 8.35 13.17
CA LEU A 117 5.30 9.15 12.31
C LEU A 117 3.85 8.66 12.42
N PHE A 118 3.59 7.36 12.24
CA PHE A 118 2.22 6.84 12.27
C PHE A 118 1.60 6.77 13.68
N LEU A 119 2.39 6.68 14.75
CA LEU A 119 1.87 6.77 16.12
C LEU A 119 1.37 8.17 16.45
N ARG A 120 2.06 9.20 15.92
CA ARG A 120 1.72 10.60 16.19
C ARG A 120 0.72 11.17 15.19
N HIS A 121 0.90 10.84 13.92
CA HIS A 121 0.15 11.30 12.76
C HIS A 121 -0.52 10.10 12.06
N PRO A 122 -1.51 9.44 12.71
CA PRO A 122 -2.18 8.28 12.15
C PRO A 122 -2.90 8.55 10.83
N GLU A 123 -3.24 9.81 10.53
CA GLU A 123 -3.81 10.25 9.26
C GLU A 123 -2.95 9.83 8.05
N TYR A 124 -1.63 9.75 8.21
CA TYR A 124 -0.74 9.32 7.12
C TYR A 124 -0.84 7.83 6.79
N ALA A 125 -1.40 7.02 7.69
CA ALA A 125 -1.69 5.61 7.43
C ALA A 125 -2.86 5.40 6.45
N SER A 126 -3.61 6.46 6.11
CA SER A 126 -4.67 6.46 5.07
C SER A 126 -4.15 6.15 3.65
N ILE A 127 -2.82 6.09 3.47
CA ILE A 127 -2.21 5.50 2.27
C ILE A 127 -2.64 4.04 2.07
N ILE A 128 -3.03 3.34 3.13
CA ILE A 128 -3.80 2.11 3.02
C ILE A 128 -5.28 2.49 2.89
N PRO A 129 -5.90 2.27 1.73
CA PRO A 129 -7.32 2.51 1.57
C PRO A 129 -8.12 1.60 2.50
N PRO A 130 -9.29 2.06 2.99
CA PRO A 130 -10.24 1.16 3.64
C PRO A 130 -10.57 0.00 2.69
N ARG A 131 -10.88 -1.18 3.23
CA ARG A 131 -11.33 -2.30 2.39
C ARG A 131 -12.78 -2.05 1.99
N PRO A 132 -13.12 -1.98 0.69
CA PRO A 132 -14.50 -1.82 0.30
C PRO A 132 -15.30 -3.08 0.57
N ALA A 133 -16.55 -2.92 0.96
CA ALA A 133 -17.48 -4.01 1.11
C ALA A 133 -17.98 -4.52 -0.24
N ASP A 134 -18.29 -5.81 -0.31
CA ASP A 134 -18.88 -6.41 -1.51
C ASP A 134 -20.16 -5.69 -1.94
N GLN A 135 -21.01 -5.30 -0.98
CA GLN A 135 -22.25 -4.57 -1.25
C GLN A 135 -22.00 -3.16 -1.78
N GLU A 136 -21.04 -2.42 -1.20
CA GLU A 136 -20.65 -1.07 -1.66
C GLU A 136 -20.14 -1.12 -3.10
N ILE A 137 -19.29 -2.11 -3.41
CA ILE A 137 -18.79 -2.30 -4.77
C ILE A 137 -19.92 -2.70 -5.72
N TYR A 138 -20.79 -3.62 -5.31
CA TYR A 138 -21.93 -4.02 -6.14
C TYR A 138 -22.83 -2.84 -6.49
N GLU A 139 -23.20 -2.01 -5.51
CA GLU A 139 -24.00 -0.82 -5.74
C GLU A 139 -23.30 0.19 -6.66
N LEU A 140 -21.98 0.30 -6.55
CA LEU A 140 -21.15 1.16 -7.39
C LEU A 140 -21.08 0.67 -8.85
N ILE A 141 -20.94 -0.64 -9.08
CA ILE A 141 -20.69 -1.19 -10.42
C ILE A 141 -21.92 -1.76 -11.11
N GLN A 142 -23.01 -2.06 -10.40
CA GLN A 142 -24.23 -2.65 -10.99
C GLN A 142 -24.76 -1.89 -12.22
N PRO A 143 -24.65 -0.55 -12.36
CA PRO A 143 -25.11 0.15 -13.56
C PRO A 143 -24.24 -0.12 -14.79
N PHE A 144 -23.03 -0.65 -14.61
CA PHE A 144 -22.05 -0.93 -15.66
C PHE A 144 -21.90 -2.44 -15.93
N MET A 145 -22.40 -3.28 -15.03
CA MET A 145 -22.37 -4.74 -15.17
C MET A 145 -23.24 -5.18 -16.34
N ARG A 146 -22.60 -5.72 -17.37
CA ARG A 146 -23.26 -6.30 -18.55
C ARG A 146 -22.47 -7.46 -19.15
N MET A 147 -23.17 -8.25 -19.94
CA MET A 147 -22.54 -9.20 -20.87
C MET A 147 -21.76 -8.41 -21.93
N PRO A 148 -20.61 -8.91 -22.41
CA PRO A 148 -19.91 -8.32 -23.56
C PRO A 148 -20.88 -8.15 -24.75
N GLU A 149 -20.76 -7.04 -25.47
CA GLU A 149 -21.57 -6.69 -26.67
C GLU A 149 -23.06 -6.38 -26.43
N HIS A 150 -23.57 -6.45 -25.19
CA HIS A 150 -24.94 -5.99 -24.89
C HIS A 150 -24.98 -4.47 -24.63
N PRO A 151 -26.03 -3.75 -25.11
CA PRO A 151 -26.21 -2.32 -24.86
C PRO A 151 -26.40 -2.03 -23.36
N LEU A 152 -26.15 -0.78 -22.95
CA LEU A 152 -26.28 -0.23 -21.57
C LEU A 152 -27.71 -0.26 -20.98
N ASN A 153 -28.59 -1.09 -21.50
CA ASN A 153 -29.95 -1.20 -20.98
C ASN A 153 -29.91 -1.59 -19.50
N PRO A 154 -30.85 -1.07 -18.69
CA PRO A 154 -30.88 -1.33 -17.27
C PRO A 154 -30.91 -2.85 -17.06
N PRO A 155 -30.08 -3.36 -16.14
CA PRO A 155 -29.90 -4.79 -15.98
C PRO A 155 -31.22 -5.49 -15.66
N GLU A 156 -31.47 -6.63 -16.29
CA GLU A 156 -32.49 -7.57 -15.82
C GLU A 156 -32.20 -7.94 -14.35
N LYS A 157 -33.25 -8.25 -13.58
CA LYS A 157 -33.26 -8.46 -12.11
C LYS A 157 -32.24 -9.47 -11.52
N ASP A 158 -31.35 -10.06 -12.31
CA ASP A 158 -30.44 -11.15 -11.91
C ASP A 158 -28.92 -10.84 -12.11
N THR A 159 -28.50 -9.57 -12.22
CA THR A 159 -27.06 -9.23 -12.35
C THR A 159 -26.22 -9.57 -11.14
N ALA A 160 -26.85 -9.67 -9.96
CA ALA A 160 -26.18 -10.11 -8.73
C ALA A 160 -25.46 -11.46 -8.91
N ARG A 161 -25.94 -12.34 -9.81
CA ARG A 161 -25.30 -13.63 -10.09
C ARG A 161 -23.91 -13.48 -10.70
N TRP A 162 -23.67 -12.42 -11.47
CA TRP A 162 -22.41 -12.24 -12.22
C TRP A 162 -21.35 -11.46 -11.45
N PHE A 163 -21.68 -10.88 -10.29
CA PHE A 163 -20.79 -10.00 -9.55
C PHE A 163 -19.38 -10.56 -9.34
N ALA A 164 -19.25 -11.80 -8.87
CA ALA A 164 -17.95 -12.39 -8.58
C ALA A 164 -17.11 -12.70 -9.84
N LEU A 165 -17.73 -12.79 -11.02
CA LEU A 165 -17.02 -13.05 -12.28
C LEU A 165 -16.12 -11.89 -12.67
N TYR A 166 -16.52 -10.64 -12.40
CA TYR A 166 -15.66 -9.48 -12.63
C TYR A 166 -14.36 -9.50 -11.80
N PHE A 167 -14.29 -10.36 -10.78
CA PHE A 167 -13.12 -10.51 -9.92
C PHE A 167 -12.39 -11.85 -10.08
N GLY A 168 -12.62 -12.58 -11.17
CA GLY A 168 -11.93 -13.86 -11.40
C GLY A 168 -12.50 -15.04 -10.58
N ARG A 169 -13.74 -14.93 -10.08
CA ARG A 169 -14.40 -15.96 -9.26
C ARG A 169 -15.65 -16.51 -9.96
N SER A 170 -16.26 -17.56 -9.40
CA SER A 170 -17.45 -18.19 -9.99
C SER A 170 -18.76 -17.55 -9.51
N VAL A 171 -19.85 -17.78 -10.25
CA VAL A 171 -21.21 -17.34 -9.90
C VAL A 171 -21.65 -17.80 -8.50
N ALA A 172 -21.23 -19.00 -8.08
CA ALA A 172 -21.50 -19.51 -6.75
C ALA A 172 -20.91 -18.63 -5.63
N THR A 173 -19.82 -17.92 -5.91
CA THR A 173 -19.20 -16.96 -4.99
C THR A 173 -19.98 -15.66 -4.94
N SER A 174 -20.62 -15.21 -6.02
CA SER A 174 -21.41 -13.96 -6.06
C SER A 174 -22.47 -13.93 -4.97
N TYR A 175 -23.22 -15.02 -4.82
CA TYR A 175 -24.23 -15.13 -3.76
C TYR A 175 -23.64 -15.08 -2.35
N LYS A 176 -22.43 -15.64 -2.14
CA LYS A 176 -21.76 -15.59 -0.83
C LYS A 176 -21.27 -14.18 -0.50
N MET A 177 -20.72 -13.49 -1.49
CA MET A 177 -20.25 -12.10 -1.39
C MET A 177 -21.42 -11.17 -1.04
N LEU A 178 -22.56 -11.30 -1.74
CA LEU A 178 -23.69 -10.37 -1.60
C LEU A 178 -24.69 -10.72 -0.47
N ARG A 179 -24.80 -12.00 -0.05
CA ARG A 179 -25.72 -12.37 1.03
C ARG A 179 -25.19 -12.03 2.41
N SER A 180 -23.89 -11.87 2.55
CA SER A 180 -23.34 -11.66 3.89
C SER A 180 -23.46 -10.21 4.32
N LYS A 181 -24.40 -9.99 5.24
CA LYS A 181 -24.63 -8.69 5.89
C LYS A 181 -23.57 -8.33 6.94
N SER A 182 -22.52 -9.15 7.14
CA SER A 182 -21.48 -8.87 8.13
C SER A 182 -20.10 -8.71 7.48
N MET A 183 -19.40 -7.62 7.80
CA MET A 183 -17.99 -7.39 7.41
C MET A 183 -17.05 -8.54 7.84
N ALA A 184 -17.45 -9.36 8.82
CA ALA A 184 -16.69 -10.52 9.27
C ALA A 184 -16.58 -11.63 8.21
N SER A 185 -17.56 -11.76 7.31
CA SER A 185 -17.51 -12.72 6.19
C SER A 185 -16.66 -12.24 5.02
N GLN A 186 -16.35 -10.94 4.91
CA GLN A 186 -15.49 -10.44 3.84
C GLN A 186 -14.07 -10.99 3.97
N ARG A 187 -13.71 -11.55 5.13
CA ARG A 187 -12.51 -12.38 5.32
C ARG A 187 -12.53 -13.67 4.49
N GLU A 188 -13.68 -14.09 3.97
CA GLU A 188 -13.79 -15.23 3.06
C GLU A 188 -13.31 -14.88 1.64
N ASN A 189 -13.35 -13.59 1.26
CA ASN A 189 -12.83 -13.18 -0.03
C ASN A 189 -11.31 -13.27 -0.03
N SER A 190 -10.78 -13.84 -1.11
CA SER A 190 -9.33 -13.84 -1.33
C SER A 190 -8.84 -12.40 -1.46
N ARG A 191 -7.69 -12.09 -0.85
CA ARG A 191 -7.08 -10.74 -0.93
C ARG A 191 -6.91 -10.18 -2.36
N PRO A 192 -6.59 -10.97 -3.41
CA PRO A 192 -6.56 -10.44 -4.77
C PRO A 192 -7.91 -9.91 -5.26
N VAL A 193 -9.03 -10.54 -4.86
CA VAL A 193 -10.38 -10.02 -5.16
C VAL A 193 -10.59 -8.67 -4.51
N VAL A 194 -10.22 -8.54 -3.23
CA VAL A 194 -10.30 -7.27 -2.50
C VAL A 194 -9.46 -6.19 -3.16
N GLN A 195 -8.31 -6.54 -3.75
CA GLN A 195 -7.49 -5.55 -4.48
C GLN A 195 -8.11 -5.13 -5.82
N ILE A 196 -8.79 -6.02 -6.56
CA ILE A 196 -9.55 -5.61 -7.76
C ILE A 196 -10.71 -4.67 -7.37
N GLN A 197 -11.42 -5.00 -6.30
CA GLN A 197 -12.49 -4.16 -5.76
C GLN A 197 -11.96 -2.79 -5.33
N THR A 198 -10.81 -2.77 -4.63
CA THR A 198 -10.14 -1.54 -4.19
C THR A 198 -9.68 -0.70 -5.39
N LEU A 199 -9.17 -1.33 -6.46
CA LEU A 199 -8.79 -0.66 -7.70
C LEU A 199 -9.97 0.09 -8.32
N ILE A 200 -11.11 -0.59 -8.47
CA ILE A 200 -12.32 0.02 -9.04
C ILE A 200 -12.78 1.20 -8.19
N ALA A 201 -12.88 1.01 -6.87
CA ALA A 201 -13.32 2.06 -5.95
C ALA A 201 -12.37 3.28 -5.99
N LEU A 202 -11.06 3.05 -5.96
CA LEU A 202 -10.05 4.10 -6.06
C LEU A 202 -10.12 4.85 -7.39
N ARG A 203 -10.33 4.15 -8.51
CA ARG A 203 -10.47 4.81 -9.81
C ARG A 203 -11.72 5.68 -9.85
N PHE A 204 -12.86 5.14 -9.44
CA PHE A 204 -14.12 5.90 -9.47
C PHE A 204 -14.03 7.12 -8.55
N ALA A 205 -13.39 6.98 -7.40
CA ALA A 205 -13.11 8.09 -6.49
C ALA A 205 -12.14 9.13 -7.08
N LYS A 206 -11.13 8.72 -7.84
CA LYS A 206 -10.25 9.64 -8.56
C LYS A 206 -11.04 10.49 -9.55
N GLU A 207 -11.84 9.86 -10.41
CA GLU A 207 -12.69 10.56 -11.37
C GLU A 207 -13.69 11.51 -10.68
N PHE A 208 -14.30 11.06 -9.58
CA PHE A 208 -15.18 11.89 -8.77
C PHE A 208 -14.46 13.12 -8.22
N ARG A 209 -13.29 12.95 -7.61
CA ARG A 209 -12.52 14.06 -7.04
C ARG A 209 -12.09 15.06 -8.10
N GLU A 210 -11.55 14.59 -9.21
CA GLU A 210 -11.08 15.47 -10.30
C GLU A 210 -12.24 16.28 -10.90
N LEU A 211 -13.38 15.63 -11.13
CA LEU A 211 -14.57 16.32 -11.63
C LEU A 211 -15.17 17.27 -10.58
N TYR A 212 -15.27 16.82 -9.33
CA TYR A 212 -15.79 17.64 -8.24
C TYR A 212 -14.93 18.89 -8.03
N GLU A 213 -13.62 18.73 -8.02
CA GLU A 213 -12.66 19.84 -7.92
C GLU A 213 -12.86 20.83 -9.07
N HIS A 214 -13.04 20.34 -10.30
CA HIS A 214 -13.31 21.20 -11.47
C HIS A 214 -14.61 22.02 -11.30
N TYR A 215 -15.71 21.37 -10.88
CA TYR A 215 -16.99 22.05 -10.67
C TYR A 215 -16.94 23.00 -9.47
N TRP A 216 -16.24 22.61 -8.40
CA TRP A 216 -16.00 23.42 -7.22
C TRP A 216 -15.23 24.70 -7.58
N GLN A 217 -14.12 24.58 -8.32
CA GLN A 217 -13.37 25.73 -8.81
C GLN A 217 -14.21 26.59 -9.78
N THR A 218 -15.01 26.00 -10.65
CA THR A 218 -15.76 26.78 -11.66
C THR A 218 -16.96 27.53 -11.08
N HIS A 219 -17.67 26.93 -10.12
CA HIS A 219 -18.96 27.44 -9.66
C HIS A 219 -18.95 28.06 -8.26
N ILE A 220 -17.94 27.79 -7.42
CA ILE A 220 -17.86 28.38 -6.07
C ILE A 220 -16.89 29.56 -6.06
N PRO A 221 -17.32 30.76 -5.61
CA PRO A 221 -16.45 31.92 -5.48
C PRO A 221 -15.29 31.67 -4.51
N ASP A 222 -14.11 32.22 -4.82
CA ASP A 222 -12.88 32.09 -4.03
C ASP A 222 -13.07 32.32 -2.52
N SER A 223 -13.86 33.35 -2.17
CA SER A 223 -14.15 33.71 -0.78
C SER A 223 -14.88 32.62 0.03
N LYS A 224 -15.52 31.65 -0.65
CA LYS A 224 -16.23 30.53 -0.02
C LYS A 224 -15.49 29.20 -0.13
N ARG A 225 -14.45 29.11 -0.95
CA ARG A 225 -13.68 27.87 -1.20
C ARG A 225 -13.03 27.30 0.07
N ASN A 226 -12.58 28.16 0.99
CA ASN A 226 -11.93 27.70 2.21
C ASN A 226 -12.87 27.12 3.28
N ARG A 227 -14.18 27.02 3.02
CA ARG A 227 -15.12 26.43 3.99
C ARG A 227 -15.00 24.90 3.99
N SER A 228 -14.95 24.32 5.19
CA SER A 228 -14.82 22.87 5.39
C SER A 228 -15.92 22.05 4.70
N MET A 229 -17.13 22.60 4.58
CA MET A 229 -18.27 21.91 3.94
C MET A 229 -18.05 21.54 2.46
N TYR A 230 -17.10 22.20 1.77
CA TYR A 230 -16.83 21.93 0.36
C TYR A 230 -15.58 21.07 0.14
N ARG A 231 -14.82 20.79 1.20
CA ARG A 231 -13.58 20.02 1.12
C ARG A 231 -13.85 18.57 1.50
N PRO A 232 -13.48 17.60 0.66
CA PRO A 232 -13.51 16.19 1.04
C PRO A 232 -12.77 15.96 2.35
N GLN A 233 -13.37 15.21 3.27
CA GLN A 233 -12.71 14.82 4.53
C GLN A 233 -11.95 13.51 4.35
N ALA A 234 -12.52 12.58 3.60
CA ALA A 234 -11.89 11.34 3.17
C ALA A 234 -10.68 11.59 2.24
N TRP A 235 -9.69 10.70 2.31
CA TRP A 235 -8.43 10.76 1.55
C TRP A 235 -8.29 9.61 0.54
N SER A 236 -9.25 8.68 0.54
CA SER A 236 -9.25 7.48 -0.30
C SER A 236 -10.54 7.39 -1.12
N TRP A 237 -10.98 6.17 -1.42
CA TRP A 237 -12.21 5.91 -2.16
C TRP A 237 -13.48 6.17 -1.33
N ASP A 238 -13.35 6.19 -0.02
CA ASP A 238 -14.40 6.52 0.95
C ASP A 238 -15.00 7.92 0.76
N VAL A 239 -14.35 8.78 -0.04
CA VAL A 239 -14.95 10.04 -0.52
C VAL A 239 -16.25 9.84 -1.30
N LEU A 240 -16.44 8.67 -1.91
CA LEU A 240 -17.69 8.35 -2.60
C LEU A 240 -18.88 8.28 -1.63
N LEU A 241 -18.62 8.00 -0.34
CA LEU A 241 -19.63 8.04 0.72
C LEU A 241 -20.02 9.49 1.11
N GLU A 242 -19.15 10.46 0.80
CA GLU A 242 -19.38 11.89 1.01
C GLU A 242 -20.03 12.56 -0.22
N ARG A 243 -20.29 11.83 -1.31
CA ARG A 243 -20.75 12.40 -2.58
C ARG A 243 -21.96 13.31 -2.41
N ASP A 244 -22.97 12.86 -1.67
CA ASP A 244 -24.24 13.57 -1.54
C ASP A 244 -24.09 14.84 -0.69
N SER A 245 -23.23 14.82 0.34
CA SER A 245 -22.93 16.01 1.14
C SER A 245 -22.10 17.02 0.34
N LEU A 246 -21.07 16.54 -0.38
CA LEU A 246 -20.20 17.38 -1.20
C LEU A 246 -20.95 18.03 -2.36
N THR A 247 -21.96 17.37 -2.93
CA THR A 247 -22.72 17.91 -4.08
C THR A 247 -24.00 18.66 -3.68
N SER A 248 -24.32 18.76 -2.39
CA SER A 248 -25.56 19.38 -1.87
C SER A 248 -25.73 20.86 -2.22
N TRP A 249 -24.65 21.57 -2.54
CA TRP A 249 -24.69 22.98 -2.96
C TRP A 249 -25.05 23.16 -4.44
N MET A 250 -24.99 22.09 -5.25
CA MET A 250 -25.34 22.12 -6.66
C MET A 250 -26.86 22.20 -6.80
N ASN A 251 -27.35 23.14 -7.61
CA ASN A 251 -28.76 23.12 -8.01
C ASN A 251 -29.04 21.90 -8.91
N GLN A 252 -30.31 21.56 -9.08
CA GLN A 252 -30.71 20.35 -9.81
C GLN A 252 -30.13 20.28 -11.23
N LYS A 253 -30.09 21.40 -11.96
CA LYS A 253 -29.55 21.43 -13.33
C LYS A 253 -28.05 21.12 -13.34
N LEU A 254 -27.29 21.76 -12.45
CA LEU A 254 -25.84 21.55 -12.33
C LEU A 254 -25.53 20.14 -11.84
N TYR A 255 -26.30 19.63 -10.88
CA TYR A 255 -26.14 18.28 -10.36
C TYR A 255 -26.37 17.22 -11.45
N ILE A 256 -27.40 17.38 -12.29
CA ILE A 256 -27.64 16.48 -13.42
C ILE A 256 -26.44 16.48 -14.38
N GLN A 257 -25.91 17.66 -14.73
CA GLN A 257 -24.73 17.78 -15.58
C GLN A 257 -23.52 17.06 -14.97
N PHE A 258 -23.25 17.32 -13.69
CA PHE A 258 -22.17 16.68 -12.95
C PHE A 258 -22.28 15.16 -12.94
N VAL A 259 -23.47 14.62 -12.61
CA VAL A 259 -23.68 13.16 -12.53
C VAL A 259 -23.60 12.51 -13.90
N THR A 260 -24.12 13.15 -14.96
CA THR A 260 -23.99 12.64 -16.33
C THR A 260 -22.53 12.56 -16.75
N GLU A 261 -21.76 13.62 -16.55
CA GLU A 261 -20.33 13.64 -16.90
C GLU A 261 -19.52 12.64 -16.06
N LEU A 262 -19.83 12.51 -14.76
CA LEU A 262 -19.20 11.52 -13.89
C LEU A 262 -19.47 10.10 -14.39
N TYR A 263 -20.72 9.80 -14.74
CA TYR A 263 -21.13 8.50 -15.25
C TYR A 263 -20.41 8.16 -16.56
N GLU A 264 -20.27 9.13 -17.48
CA GLU A 264 -19.52 8.95 -18.73
C GLU A 264 -18.04 8.65 -18.48
N ARG A 265 -17.40 9.35 -17.53
CA ARG A 265 -15.99 9.08 -17.16
C ARG A 265 -15.82 7.69 -16.54
N TRP A 266 -16.71 7.30 -15.64
CA TRP A 266 -16.71 5.95 -15.05
C TRP A 266 -16.93 4.87 -16.10
N LEU A 267 -17.90 5.07 -16.99
CA LEU A 267 -18.20 4.15 -18.08
C LEU A 267 -17.00 4.01 -19.02
N ALA A 268 -16.34 5.12 -19.39
CA ALA A 268 -15.18 5.09 -20.26
C ALA A 268 -14.03 4.26 -19.65
N TRP A 269 -13.70 4.44 -18.37
CA TRP A 269 -12.70 3.61 -17.73
C TRP A 269 -13.13 2.14 -17.65
N TRP A 270 -14.39 1.90 -17.26
CA TRP A 270 -14.94 0.56 -17.10
C TRP A 270 -14.85 -0.23 -18.40
N ASP A 271 -15.30 0.35 -19.51
CA ASP A 271 -15.35 -0.33 -20.81
C ASP A 271 -13.96 -0.45 -21.45
N TYR A 272 -13.24 0.66 -21.56
CA TYR A 272 -12.02 0.70 -22.36
C TYR A 272 -10.79 0.18 -21.62
N LYS A 273 -10.84 0.03 -20.30
CA LYS A 273 -9.69 -0.44 -19.51
C LYS A 273 -10.01 -1.70 -18.73
N PHE A 274 -11.03 -1.67 -17.88
CA PHE A 274 -11.32 -2.79 -17.00
C PHE A 274 -11.90 -3.99 -17.76
N MET A 275 -12.94 -3.78 -18.57
CA MET A 275 -13.54 -4.84 -19.39
C MET A 275 -12.57 -5.38 -20.43
N GLN A 276 -11.81 -4.52 -21.10
CA GLN A 276 -10.73 -4.94 -22.01
C GLN A 276 -9.70 -5.85 -21.29
N THR A 277 -9.35 -5.55 -20.03
CA THR A 277 -8.48 -6.41 -19.23
C THR A 277 -9.10 -7.80 -19.04
N LEU A 278 -10.39 -7.87 -18.73
CA LEU A 278 -11.12 -9.13 -18.54
C LEU A 278 -11.20 -9.94 -19.84
N GLU A 279 -11.44 -9.28 -20.97
CA GLU A 279 -11.45 -9.90 -22.31
C GLU A 279 -10.08 -10.50 -22.64
N LEU A 280 -9.01 -9.74 -22.49
CA LEU A 280 -7.65 -10.22 -22.76
C LEU A 280 -7.23 -11.35 -21.79
N GLU A 281 -7.71 -11.31 -20.55
CA GLU A 281 -7.50 -12.42 -19.61
C GLU A 281 -8.28 -13.68 -20.02
N ALA A 282 -9.52 -13.54 -20.49
CA ALA A 282 -10.30 -14.66 -21.02
C ALA A 282 -9.63 -15.28 -22.25
N ILE A 283 -9.18 -14.45 -23.20
CA ILE A 283 -8.43 -14.89 -24.38
C ILE A 283 -7.16 -15.62 -23.96
N SER A 284 -6.44 -15.13 -22.95
CA SER A 284 -5.23 -15.80 -22.44
C SER A 284 -5.51 -17.21 -21.91
N ARG A 285 -6.76 -17.51 -21.55
CA ARG A 285 -7.24 -18.81 -21.05
C ARG A 285 -7.92 -19.64 -22.14
N SER A 286 -7.78 -19.26 -23.41
CA SER A 286 -8.39 -19.94 -24.56
C SER A 286 -9.92 -19.99 -24.49
N THR A 287 -10.54 -18.92 -24.02
CA THR A 287 -12.00 -18.74 -23.95
C THR A 287 -12.35 -17.28 -24.27
N THR A 288 -13.64 -16.95 -24.36
CA THR A 288 -14.11 -15.57 -24.46
C THR A 288 -14.71 -15.08 -23.14
N LEU A 289 -14.77 -13.76 -22.93
CA LEU A 289 -15.43 -13.22 -21.75
C LEU A 289 -16.92 -13.62 -21.70
N GLN A 290 -17.58 -13.70 -22.86
CA GLN A 290 -18.96 -14.15 -22.97
C GLN A 290 -19.12 -15.60 -22.51
N GLU A 291 -18.22 -16.50 -22.90
CA GLU A 291 -18.19 -17.90 -22.45
C GLU A 291 -17.95 -18.00 -20.94
N VAL A 292 -17.02 -17.21 -20.38
CA VAL A 292 -16.80 -17.14 -18.92
C VAL A 292 -18.07 -16.72 -18.19
N MET A 293 -18.77 -15.71 -18.71
CA MET A 293 -20.02 -15.23 -18.12
C MET A 293 -21.15 -16.26 -18.20
N ASN A 294 -21.26 -16.97 -19.33
CA ASN A 294 -22.25 -18.02 -19.55
C ASN A 294 -21.97 -19.27 -18.71
N ALA A 295 -20.71 -19.73 -18.66
CA ALA A 295 -20.27 -20.88 -17.88
C ALA A 295 -20.20 -20.58 -16.37
N GLY A 296 -20.20 -19.29 -16.00
CA GLY A 296 -20.19 -18.83 -14.63
C GLY A 296 -18.89 -19.13 -13.87
N ASN A 297 -17.76 -19.30 -14.56
CA ASN A 297 -16.45 -19.53 -13.96
C ASN A 297 -15.28 -19.22 -14.92
N TRP A 298 -14.10 -18.96 -14.35
CA TRP A 298 -12.84 -18.66 -15.06
C TRP A 298 -11.95 -19.89 -15.32
N ALA A 299 -12.51 -21.10 -15.33
CA ALA A 299 -11.70 -22.31 -15.31
C ALA A 299 -10.95 -22.53 -16.64
N ALA A 300 -9.62 -22.55 -16.56
CA ALA A 300 -8.76 -23.18 -17.56
C ALA A 300 -8.18 -24.45 -16.92
N LYS A 301 -8.70 -25.62 -17.31
CA LYS A 301 -8.13 -26.91 -16.87
C LYS A 301 -7.08 -27.33 -17.89
N GLY A 302 -5.81 -27.13 -17.57
CA GLY A 302 -4.71 -27.62 -18.42
C GLY A 302 -3.48 -26.71 -18.44
N PRO A 303 -2.44 -27.10 -19.18
CA PRO A 303 -1.30 -26.24 -19.48
C PRO A 303 -1.76 -25.02 -20.29
N ALA A 304 -1.05 -23.90 -20.12
CA ALA A 304 -1.31 -22.68 -20.87
C ALA A 304 -1.11 -22.92 -22.38
N SER A 305 -2.10 -22.53 -23.18
CA SER A 305 -1.99 -22.57 -24.64
C SER A 305 -0.98 -21.52 -25.14
N PRO A 306 -0.37 -21.70 -26.33
CA PRO A 306 0.47 -20.67 -26.92
C PRO A 306 -0.28 -19.35 -27.09
N PRO A 307 0.40 -18.20 -26.98
CA PRO A 307 -0.25 -16.90 -26.95
C PRO A 307 -0.94 -16.58 -28.28
N GLN A 308 -2.23 -16.24 -28.23
CA GLN A 308 -3.01 -15.79 -29.39
C GLN A 308 -2.69 -14.34 -29.80
N SER A 309 -2.24 -13.52 -28.84
CA SER A 309 -1.83 -12.13 -29.02
C SER A 309 -0.76 -11.77 -27.97
N GLN A 310 0.11 -10.80 -28.28
CA GLN A 310 1.10 -10.28 -27.32
C GLN A 310 0.46 -9.73 -26.04
N GLN A 311 -0.73 -9.13 -26.14
CA GLN A 311 -1.45 -8.56 -25.00
C GLN A 311 -2.26 -9.61 -24.22
N ALA A 312 -2.50 -10.78 -24.81
CA ALA A 312 -3.23 -11.90 -24.21
C ALA A 312 -2.31 -13.08 -23.87
N VAL A 313 -1.01 -12.83 -23.69
CA VAL A 313 -0.08 -13.88 -23.27
C VAL A 313 -0.53 -14.46 -21.92
N PRO A 314 -0.59 -15.80 -21.77
CA PRO A 314 -0.87 -16.45 -20.50
C PRO A 314 0.05 -15.96 -19.38
N ILE A 315 -0.53 -15.60 -18.24
CA ILE A 315 0.26 -15.24 -17.05
C ILE A 315 0.48 -16.51 -16.22
N THR A 316 1.73 -16.95 -16.20
CA THR A 316 2.18 -18.16 -15.48
C THR A 316 3.32 -17.83 -14.50
N GLY A 317 3.86 -18.87 -13.86
CA GLY A 317 5.04 -18.77 -13.00
C GLY A 317 6.39 -18.69 -13.72
N ALA A 318 6.41 -18.69 -15.06
CA ALA A 318 7.63 -18.81 -15.84
C ALA A 318 8.62 -17.66 -15.58
N PRO A 319 9.95 -17.89 -15.59
CA PRO A 319 10.96 -16.87 -15.28
C PRO A 319 10.98 -15.62 -16.15
N GLY A 320 10.52 -15.71 -17.40
CA GLY A 320 10.38 -14.57 -18.31
C GLY A 320 8.95 -14.04 -18.45
N GLY A 321 7.99 -14.58 -17.71
CA GLY A 321 6.59 -14.18 -17.80
C GLY A 321 6.27 -12.84 -17.13
N LEU A 322 5.08 -12.31 -17.39
CA LEU A 322 4.62 -11.03 -16.82
C LEU A 322 4.69 -11.01 -15.29
N LEU A 323 4.27 -12.07 -14.59
CA LEU A 323 4.35 -12.14 -13.13
C LEU A 323 5.79 -12.05 -12.61
N ALA A 324 6.74 -12.66 -13.32
CA ALA A 324 8.16 -12.66 -12.94
C ALA A 324 8.79 -11.27 -13.07
N ASN A 325 8.44 -10.57 -14.14
CA ASN A 325 8.99 -9.27 -14.47
C ASN A 325 8.18 -8.11 -13.87
N PHE A 326 7.01 -8.38 -13.30
CA PHE A 326 6.07 -7.37 -12.80
C PHE A 326 6.75 -6.33 -11.93
N ARG A 327 7.58 -6.75 -10.96
CA ARG A 327 8.30 -5.84 -10.07
C ARG A 327 9.28 -4.92 -10.81
N ALA A 328 9.98 -5.45 -11.80
CA ALA A 328 10.94 -4.67 -12.59
C ALA A 328 10.22 -3.69 -13.53
N LEU A 329 9.11 -4.13 -14.15
CA LEU A 329 8.29 -3.32 -15.03
C LEU A 329 7.61 -2.15 -14.30
N THR A 330 7.23 -2.35 -13.05
CA THR A 330 6.48 -1.37 -12.24
C THR A 330 7.36 -0.56 -11.28
N GLY A 331 8.64 -0.92 -11.14
CA GLY A 331 9.55 -0.28 -10.18
C GLY A 331 9.15 -0.46 -8.71
N LEU A 332 8.23 -1.39 -8.40
CA LEU A 332 7.73 -1.62 -7.03
C LEU A 332 8.77 -2.30 -6.15
N SER A 333 8.69 -2.07 -4.84
CA SER A 333 9.39 -2.89 -3.86
C SER A 333 8.72 -4.28 -3.73
N SER A 334 9.42 -5.22 -3.11
CA SER A 334 8.83 -6.55 -2.86
C SER A 334 7.60 -6.49 -1.94
N SER A 335 7.55 -5.56 -0.99
CA SER A 335 6.40 -5.35 -0.09
C SER A 335 5.23 -4.69 -0.80
N GLU A 336 5.49 -3.74 -1.69
CA GLU A 336 4.45 -3.10 -2.49
C GLU A 336 3.84 -4.09 -3.47
N MET A 337 4.65 -4.84 -4.22
CA MET A 337 4.16 -5.83 -5.18
C MET A 337 3.21 -6.84 -4.53
N VAL A 338 3.59 -7.43 -3.39
CA VAL A 338 2.75 -8.45 -2.73
C VAL A 338 1.47 -7.84 -2.13
N TRP A 339 1.53 -6.57 -1.72
CA TRP A 339 0.37 -5.85 -1.22
C TRP A 339 -0.60 -5.52 -2.36
N VAL A 340 -0.11 -4.88 -3.43
CA VAL A 340 -0.88 -4.52 -4.65
C VAL A 340 -1.55 -5.75 -5.27
N LEU A 341 -0.83 -6.86 -5.41
CA LEU A 341 -1.39 -8.10 -5.96
C LEU A 341 -2.25 -8.90 -4.97
N GLY A 342 -2.26 -8.52 -3.69
CA GLY A 342 -3.00 -9.22 -2.64
C GLY A 342 -2.50 -10.64 -2.38
N ILE A 343 -1.24 -10.95 -2.66
CA ILE A 343 -0.69 -12.31 -2.52
C ILE A 343 0.28 -12.42 -1.34
N SER A 344 0.39 -13.61 -0.75
CA SER A 344 1.47 -13.86 0.20
C SER A 344 2.78 -14.14 -0.56
N PRO A 345 3.95 -13.86 0.02
CA PRO A 345 5.22 -14.29 -0.56
C PRO A 345 5.28 -15.80 -0.85
N LYS A 346 4.64 -16.63 0.00
CA LYS A 346 4.52 -18.07 -0.23
C LYS A 346 3.69 -18.39 -1.48
N THR A 347 2.61 -17.63 -1.71
CA THR A 347 1.78 -17.75 -2.92
C THR A 347 2.56 -17.37 -4.18
N TYR A 348 3.33 -16.26 -4.12
CA TYR A 348 4.21 -15.86 -5.21
C TYR A 348 5.20 -16.97 -5.58
N PHE A 349 5.95 -17.51 -4.61
CA PHE A 349 6.90 -18.59 -4.87
C PHE A 349 6.23 -19.91 -5.29
N ARG A 350 4.99 -20.16 -4.87
CA ARG A 350 4.22 -21.32 -5.36
C ARG A 350 3.91 -21.16 -6.84
N PHE A 351 3.42 -20.00 -7.27
CA PHE A 351 3.21 -19.74 -8.69
C PHE A 351 4.50 -19.87 -9.48
N ARG A 352 5.60 -19.29 -8.98
CA ARG A 352 6.93 -19.41 -9.60
C ARG A 352 7.47 -20.84 -9.73
N LYS A 353 6.90 -21.84 -9.08
CA LYS A 353 7.25 -23.26 -9.27
C LYS A 353 6.41 -23.95 -10.35
N GLN A 354 5.30 -23.33 -10.77
CA GLN A 354 4.36 -23.86 -11.74
C GLN A 354 4.45 -23.04 -13.03
N HIS A 355 5.45 -23.36 -13.86
CA HIS A 355 5.79 -22.53 -15.03
C HIS A 355 4.77 -22.62 -16.16
N ASP A 356 4.11 -23.77 -16.31
CA ASP A 356 3.27 -24.06 -17.49
C ASP A 356 1.77 -23.95 -17.21
N THR A 357 1.39 -23.56 -15.99
CA THR A 357 -0.01 -23.43 -15.59
C THR A 357 -0.39 -21.98 -15.33
N HIS A 358 -1.63 -21.62 -15.67
CA HIS A 358 -2.20 -20.35 -15.29
C HIS A 358 -2.15 -20.12 -13.78
N ILE A 359 -1.82 -18.90 -13.39
CA ILE A 359 -2.00 -18.47 -12.00
C ILE A 359 -3.48 -18.21 -11.70
N ASP A 360 -3.78 -17.95 -10.43
CA ASP A 360 -5.13 -17.59 -9.97
C ASP A 360 -5.71 -16.43 -10.81
N PRO A 361 -6.95 -16.53 -11.34
CA PRO A 361 -7.53 -15.53 -12.22
C PRO A 361 -7.51 -14.12 -11.62
N SER A 362 -7.87 -13.95 -10.34
CA SER A 362 -7.87 -12.64 -9.70
C SER A 362 -6.48 -11.99 -9.68
N VAL A 363 -5.41 -12.79 -9.50
CA VAL A 363 -4.03 -12.27 -9.55
C VAL A 363 -3.62 -11.94 -10.99
N SER A 364 -4.00 -12.80 -11.95
CA SER A 364 -3.74 -12.59 -13.37
C SER A 364 -4.39 -11.31 -13.89
N ILE A 365 -5.67 -11.07 -13.52
CA ILE A 365 -6.41 -9.85 -13.84
C ILE A 365 -5.66 -8.62 -13.32
N LEU A 366 -5.20 -8.61 -12.07
CA LEU A 366 -4.42 -7.48 -11.53
C LEU A 366 -3.10 -7.26 -12.27
N VAL A 367 -2.32 -8.31 -12.51
CA VAL A 367 -1.05 -8.21 -13.24
C VAL A 367 -1.28 -7.67 -14.65
N ARG A 368 -2.30 -8.17 -15.35
CA ARG A 368 -2.67 -7.71 -16.69
C ARG A 368 -3.16 -6.28 -16.69
N HIS A 369 -4.01 -5.92 -15.73
CA HIS A 369 -4.57 -4.58 -15.61
C HIS A 369 -3.47 -3.53 -15.48
N PHE A 370 -2.55 -3.72 -14.52
CA PHE A 370 -1.45 -2.77 -14.30
C PHE A 370 -0.38 -2.80 -15.41
N TYR A 371 -0.29 -3.88 -16.17
CA TYR A 371 0.57 -3.93 -17.35
C TYR A 371 -0.01 -3.07 -18.50
N LEU A 372 -1.33 -3.09 -18.69
CA LEU A 372 -2.02 -2.34 -19.73
C LEU A 372 -2.31 -0.88 -19.33
N ASN A 373 -2.54 -0.64 -18.03
CA ASN A 373 -2.95 0.65 -17.47
C ASN A 373 -2.00 1.02 -16.30
N PRO A 374 -0.71 1.30 -16.58
CA PRO A 374 0.28 1.57 -15.54
C PRO A 374 -0.06 2.78 -14.66
N GLU A 375 -0.81 3.75 -15.16
CA GLU A 375 -1.30 4.91 -14.42
C GLU A 375 -2.26 4.55 -13.27
N ASP A 376 -2.97 3.41 -13.37
CA ASP A 376 -3.85 2.95 -12.30
C ASP A 376 -3.07 2.35 -11.13
N LEU A 377 -1.77 2.05 -11.31
CA LEU A 377 -0.91 1.64 -10.20
C LEU A 377 -0.70 2.78 -9.20
N GLU A 378 -0.70 4.04 -9.66
CA GLU A 378 -0.52 5.21 -8.81
C GLU A 378 -1.65 5.39 -7.78
N LEU A 379 -2.82 4.80 -8.04
CA LEU A 379 -3.92 4.74 -7.09
C LEU A 379 -3.54 4.00 -5.80
N PHE A 380 -2.66 2.99 -5.91
CA PHE A 380 -2.17 2.19 -4.79
C PHE A 380 -0.84 2.68 -4.23
N VAL A 381 0.11 2.99 -5.12
CA VAL A 381 1.48 3.35 -4.76
C VAL A 381 1.87 4.58 -5.57
N PRO A 382 1.97 5.77 -4.93
CA PRO A 382 2.42 6.97 -5.63
C PRO A 382 3.75 6.73 -6.33
N SER A 383 3.86 7.19 -7.58
CA SER A 383 5.14 7.20 -8.28
C SER A 383 6.15 8.04 -7.51
N ILE A 384 7.36 7.50 -7.35
CA ILE A 384 8.41 8.16 -6.56
C ILE A 384 9.38 8.79 -7.56
N PRO A 385 9.63 10.11 -7.46
CA PRO A 385 10.58 10.78 -8.33
C PRO A 385 11.99 10.23 -8.13
N LYS A 386 12.90 10.62 -9.01
CA LYS A 386 14.32 10.31 -8.82
C LYS A 386 14.85 10.98 -7.54
N GLY A 387 15.97 10.51 -7.02
CA GLY A 387 16.49 10.96 -5.74
C GLY A 387 16.98 12.40 -5.75
N ASP A 388 17.46 12.90 -6.87
CA ASP A 388 17.80 14.31 -7.11
C ASP A 388 16.56 15.21 -7.19
N GLU A 389 15.52 14.77 -7.90
CA GLU A 389 14.21 15.43 -7.93
C GLU A 389 13.59 15.47 -6.52
N LEU A 390 13.62 14.36 -5.77
CA LEU A 390 13.14 14.31 -4.38
C LEU A 390 13.92 15.30 -3.50
N TYR A 391 15.24 15.43 -3.70
CA TYR A 391 16.04 16.39 -2.98
C TYR A 391 15.63 17.85 -3.29
N GLN A 392 15.38 18.16 -4.57
CA GLN A 392 14.88 19.49 -4.97
C GLN A 392 13.54 19.81 -4.30
N ILE A 393 12.59 18.87 -4.36
CA ILE A 393 11.28 18.98 -3.70
C ILE A 393 11.43 19.27 -2.20
N MET A 394 12.34 18.57 -1.53
CA MET A 394 12.56 18.78 -0.09
C MET A 394 13.29 20.10 0.22
N THR A 395 14.14 20.59 -0.70
CA THR A 395 14.86 21.86 -0.55
C THR A 395 13.95 23.07 -0.81
N GLU A 396 12.92 22.91 -1.65
CA GLU A 396 11.85 23.92 -1.81
C GLU A 396 11.12 24.17 -0.47
N ILE A 397 10.95 23.13 0.35
CA ILE A 397 10.30 23.21 1.66
C ILE A 397 11.27 23.70 2.75
N ASP A 398 12.49 23.13 2.79
CA ASP A 398 13.55 23.53 3.71
C ASP A 398 14.82 23.90 2.95
N PRO A 399 15.05 25.21 2.67
CA PRO A 399 16.24 25.68 1.97
C PRO A 399 17.56 25.39 2.71
N THR A 400 17.52 25.02 3.99
CA THR A 400 18.71 24.65 4.77
C THR A 400 19.12 23.18 4.60
N LEU A 401 18.31 22.39 3.88
CA LEU A 401 18.57 20.98 3.65
C LEU A 401 19.76 20.75 2.68
N GLU A 402 20.88 20.29 3.21
CA GLU A 402 22.01 19.84 2.42
C GLU A 402 21.84 18.40 1.90
N ARG A 403 22.52 18.06 0.78
CA ARG A 403 22.51 16.71 0.20
C ARG A 403 22.88 15.60 1.20
N LYS A 404 23.83 15.88 2.11
CA LYS A 404 24.25 14.92 3.14
C LYS A 404 23.13 14.61 4.14
N HIS A 405 22.26 15.58 4.42
CA HIS A 405 21.14 15.42 5.35
C HIS A 405 20.04 14.51 4.79
N LEU A 406 19.99 14.33 3.46
CA LEU A 406 18.96 13.51 2.83
C LEU A 406 18.97 12.06 3.34
N GLY A 407 20.15 11.46 3.51
CA GLY A 407 20.27 10.10 4.07
C GLY A 407 19.85 10.05 5.53
N VAL A 408 20.26 11.08 6.30
CA VAL A 408 19.94 11.24 7.72
C VAL A 408 18.44 11.36 7.93
N PHE A 409 17.77 12.18 7.13
CA PHE A 409 16.32 12.39 7.15
C PHE A 409 15.53 11.09 7.02
N PHE A 410 16.04 10.11 6.26
CA PHE A 410 15.39 8.82 6.10
C PHE A 410 15.97 7.71 6.98
N GLY A 411 16.73 8.03 8.03
CA GLY A 411 17.22 7.04 8.99
C GLY A 411 18.47 6.26 8.55
N CYS A 412 19.28 6.87 7.68
CA CYS A 412 20.56 6.35 7.19
C CYS A 412 21.69 7.37 7.40
N GLY A 413 22.92 7.04 7.00
CA GLY A 413 24.07 7.94 7.10
C GLY A 413 24.20 8.93 5.94
N THR A 414 25.12 9.90 6.07
CA THR A 414 25.42 10.94 5.07
C THR A 414 25.75 10.39 3.68
N ILE A 415 26.53 9.30 3.62
CA ILE A 415 26.90 8.62 2.36
C ILE A 415 25.67 8.19 1.57
N ALA A 416 24.62 7.70 2.27
CA ALA A 416 23.38 7.32 1.62
C ALA A 416 22.65 8.54 1.03
N GLY A 417 22.74 9.69 1.69
CA GLY A 417 22.22 10.96 1.18
C GLY A 417 22.90 11.39 -0.11
N TYR A 418 24.24 11.42 -0.11
CA TYR A 418 25.00 11.72 -1.33
C TYR A 418 24.67 10.78 -2.47
N ASN A 419 24.66 9.47 -2.23
CA ASN A 419 24.36 8.47 -3.26
C ASN A 419 22.93 8.60 -3.81
N MET A 420 21.96 8.92 -2.95
CA MET A 420 20.57 9.11 -3.37
C MET A 420 20.37 10.41 -4.15
N SER A 421 21.10 11.48 -3.82
CA SER A 421 21.01 12.78 -4.51
C SER A 421 21.77 12.85 -5.84
N ARG A 422 22.38 11.74 -6.30
CA ARG A 422 23.07 11.71 -7.60
C ARG A 422 22.06 11.80 -8.74
N PRO A 423 22.41 12.42 -9.88
CA PRO A 423 21.57 12.40 -11.07
C PRO A 423 21.17 10.97 -11.42
N ASP A 424 19.90 10.78 -11.76
CA ASP A 424 19.30 9.48 -12.14
C ASP A 424 19.30 8.40 -11.06
N ALA A 425 19.70 8.71 -9.82
CA ALA A 425 19.66 7.74 -8.74
C ALA A 425 18.22 7.43 -8.34
N HIS A 426 17.88 6.15 -8.21
CA HIS A 426 16.61 5.73 -7.65
C HIS A 426 16.60 5.88 -6.13
N VAL A 427 15.43 6.26 -5.59
CA VAL A 427 15.20 6.26 -4.14
C VAL A 427 15.35 4.82 -3.59
N PRO A 428 16.29 4.56 -2.66
CA PRO A 428 16.50 3.24 -2.10
C PRO A 428 15.30 2.74 -1.31
N ASN A 429 15.19 1.40 -1.17
CA ASN A 429 14.09 0.76 -0.47
C ASN A 429 13.85 1.27 0.97
N PHE A 430 14.90 1.65 1.71
CA PHE A 430 14.73 2.14 3.09
C PHE A 430 14.00 3.49 3.15
N ALA A 431 14.22 4.38 2.18
CA ALA A 431 13.61 5.71 2.12
C ALA A 431 12.26 5.72 1.40
N ARG A 432 12.01 4.67 0.59
CA ARG A 432 10.91 4.60 -0.36
C ARG A 432 9.54 4.96 0.21
N ARG A 433 9.15 4.43 1.36
CA ARG A 433 7.84 4.76 1.95
C ARG A 433 7.76 6.21 2.37
N ALA A 434 8.75 6.72 3.11
CA ALA A 434 8.75 8.10 3.55
C ALA A 434 8.73 9.07 2.35
N ALA A 435 9.51 8.78 1.30
CA ALA A 435 9.45 9.51 0.04
C ALA A 435 8.05 9.46 -0.59
N SER A 436 7.41 8.29 -0.64
CA SER A 436 6.03 8.17 -1.17
C SER A 436 4.99 8.97 -0.36
N LEU A 437 5.18 9.12 0.96
CA LEU A 437 4.32 9.94 1.81
C LEU A 437 4.53 11.43 1.50
N ILE A 438 5.78 11.89 1.38
CA ILE A 438 6.08 13.27 0.97
C ILE A 438 5.43 13.58 -0.37
N VAL A 439 5.62 12.71 -1.38
CA VAL A 439 5.06 12.92 -2.73
C VAL A 439 3.54 12.96 -2.73
N ARG A 440 2.90 12.10 -1.93
CA ARG A 440 1.44 12.06 -1.82
C ARG A 440 0.90 13.31 -1.15
N TYR A 441 1.41 13.65 0.03
CA TYR A 441 0.81 14.64 0.93
C TYR A 441 1.28 16.07 0.72
N ARG A 442 2.38 16.29 0.00
CA ARG A 442 2.82 17.64 -0.41
C ARG A 442 1.84 18.34 -1.35
N LYS A 443 0.96 17.59 -2.02
CA LYS A 443 -0.05 18.18 -2.91
C LYS A 443 -1.03 19.05 -2.12
N GLU A 444 -1.23 18.71 -0.85
CA GLU A 444 -2.13 19.41 0.07
C GLU A 444 -1.37 20.29 1.07
N SER A 445 -0.22 19.85 1.57
CA SER A 445 0.55 20.59 2.58
C SER A 445 2.00 20.14 2.70
N ASP A 446 2.90 21.10 2.87
CA ASP A 446 4.31 20.85 3.20
C ASP A 446 4.52 20.28 4.61
N GLN A 447 3.47 20.20 5.44
CA GLN A 447 3.54 19.73 6.82
C GLN A 447 4.12 18.31 6.96
N ILE A 448 3.88 17.43 5.97
CA ILE A 448 4.43 16.06 5.97
C ILE A 448 5.95 16.02 6.09
N TYR A 449 6.64 17.00 5.49
CA TYR A 449 8.10 17.10 5.61
C TYR A 449 8.50 17.35 7.07
N TRP A 450 7.84 18.31 7.72
CA TRP A 450 8.12 18.68 9.10
C TRP A 450 7.74 17.59 10.09
N ASP A 451 6.65 16.86 9.84
CA ASP A 451 6.21 15.75 10.69
C ASP A 451 7.18 14.56 10.61
N ILE A 452 7.73 14.27 9.43
CA ILE A 452 8.81 13.27 9.29
C ILE A 452 10.07 13.77 10.00
N ARG A 453 10.43 15.05 9.87
CA ARG A 453 11.59 15.62 10.57
C ARG A 453 11.44 15.53 12.09
N ASP A 454 10.27 15.85 12.65
CA ASP A 454 10.01 15.69 14.08
C ASP A 454 10.13 14.21 14.51
N ALA A 455 9.66 13.27 13.69
CA ALA A 455 9.84 11.84 13.95
C ALA A 455 11.33 11.41 13.95
N VAL A 456 12.15 11.96 13.04
CA VAL A 456 13.61 11.77 12.99
C VAL A 456 14.27 12.28 14.26
N GLU A 457 14.01 13.53 14.62
CA GLU A 457 14.63 14.19 15.77
C GLU A 457 14.22 13.54 17.10
N ARG A 458 13.00 13.04 17.20
CA ARG A 458 12.53 12.28 18.38
C ARG A 458 13.16 10.92 18.49
N GLU A 459 13.31 10.21 17.38
CA GLU A 459 14.03 8.94 17.40
C GLU A 459 15.48 9.16 17.83
N ALA A 460 16.14 10.21 17.32
CA ALA A 460 17.49 10.57 17.73
C ALA A 460 17.59 10.88 19.24
N LYS A 461 16.69 11.72 19.76
CA LYS A 461 16.61 12.03 21.21
C LYS A 461 16.39 10.78 22.05
N SER A 462 15.52 9.87 21.62
CA SER A 462 15.27 8.62 22.34
C SER A 462 16.48 7.70 22.39
N ARG A 463 17.38 7.83 21.40
CA ARG A 463 18.69 7.16 21.33
C ARG A 463 19.81 7.94 22.00
N ASN A 464 19.48 9.02 22.73
CA ASN A 464 20.43 9.94 23.38
C ASN A 464 21.39 10.67 22.42
N ILE A 465 21.04 10.78 21.13
CA ILE A 465 21.84 11.51 20.14
C ILE A 465 21.44 12.99 20.16
N LYS A 466 22.41 13.90 20.28
CA LYS A 466 22.18 15.34 20.16
C LYS A 466 21.82 15.71 18.72
N LEU A 467 20.83 16.57 18.52
CA LEU A 467 20.35 16.93 17.19
C LEU A 467 21.44 17.59 16.33
N ASP A 468 22.24 18.48 16.92
CA ASP A 468 23.35 19.12 16.21
C ASP A 468 24.38 18.08 15.72
N GLN A 469 24.66 17.06 16.52
CA GLN A 469 25.55 15.95 16.13
C GLN A 469 24.93 15.07 15.05
N LEU A 470 23.63 14.77 15.15
CA LEU A 470 22.92 14.00 14.13
C LEU A 470 22.99 14.70 12.77
N TRP A 471 22.62 15.97 12.70
CA TRP A 471 22.57 16.69 11.43
C TRP A 471 23.99 17.00 10.90
N LYS A 472 24.96 17.26 11.78
CA LYS A 472 26.36 17.50 11.40
C LYS A 472 27.08 16.24 10.90
N ASN A 473 27.04 15.15 11.68
CA ASN A 473 27.84 13.94 11.42
C ASN A 473 27.03 12.85 10.68
N GLY A 474 25.70 12.89 10.77
CA GLY A 474 24.79 11.91 10.17
C GLY A 474 24.89 10.50 10.77
N SER A 475 25.40 10.37 11.99
CA SER A 475 25.50 9.10 12.71
C SER A 475 24.22 8.81 13.51
N TRP A 476 23.75 7.58 13.41
CA TRP A 476 22.63 7.04 14.20
C TRP A 476 23.08 6.22 15.42
N ASN A 477 24.38 6.30 15.77
CA ASN A 477 25.00 5.65 16.92
C ASN A 477 25.88 6.67 17.68
N GLU A 478 25.92 6.59 19.00
CA GLU A 478 26.67 7.52 19.87
C GLU A 478 28.20 7.49 19.66
N ASN A 479 28.76 6.37 19.19
CA ASN A 479 30.22 6.12 19.22
C ASN A 479 30.97 6.40 17.90
N ALA A 480 30.37 7.03 16.89
CA ALA A 480 31.03 7.20 15.60
C ALA A 480 32.31 8.07 15.68
N ASP A 481 32.40 8.98 16.65
CA ASP A 481 33.55 9.88 16.82
C ASP A 481 34.80 9.14 17.38
N GLN A 482 34.64 7.97 18.03
CA GLN A 482 35.79 7.16 18.48
C GLN A 482 36.47 6.41 17.33
N ASP A 483 35.73 6.09 16.27
CA ASP A 483 36.26 5.35 15.11
C ASP A 483 37.08 6.26 14.16
N GLU A 484 36.78 7.56 14.11
CA GLU A 484 37.56 8.53 13.31
C GLU A 484 38.89 8.90 14.00
N GLN A 485 38.91 9.06 15.33
CA GLN A 485 40.15 9.32 16.08
C GLN A 485 41.12 8.13 16.06
N GLU A 486 40.62 6.88 16.12
CA GLU A 486 41.49 5.70 15.99
C GLU A 486 42.08 5.50 14.58
N MET A 487 41.49 6.09 13.53
CA MET A 487 42.03 6.04 12.16
C MET A 487 43.06 7.15 11.87
N GLU A 488 43.06 8.25 12.62
CA GLU A 488 44.12 9.26 12.54
C GLU A 488 45.35 8.88 13.38
N ASP A 489 45.16 8.04 14.40
CA ASP A 489 46.23 7.52 15.28
C ASP A 489 46.80 6.14 14.83
N SER A 490 46.46 5.64 13.63
CA SER A 490 47.05 4.43 13.02
C SER A 490 47.57 4.65 11.60
#